data_AF-A0A7V2INH4-F1
#
_entry.id   AF-A0A7V2INH4-F1
#
_cell.length_a   1.000
_cell.length_b   1.000
_cell.length_c   1.000
_cell.angle_alpha   90.00
_cell.angle_beta   90.00
_cell.angle_gamma   90.00
#
_symmetry.space_group_name_H-M   'P 1'
#
loop_
_entity.id
_entity.type
_entity.pdbx_description
1 polymer ?
#
loop_
_entity_poly.entity_id
_entity_poly.type
_entity_poly.pdbx_seq_one_letter_code
_entity_poly.pdbx_strand_id
1 'polypeptide(L)'
;MKSSRAYTRTSTVWYTDPAMNVHGPQPDTPSSTGALEPAADTCRLFIYGSLRDPSILRSVCGFAFTLKPSHAAGTTLRAELALLPGYRRVSPDNVYWYAVEDPQGKIEGLVIHDLPVRALKEIDRYEGQYYDRQTVTVNTADGPVEAQAYLAQAKVMRRRFGDRFHVNLIHELWLRKRIEAFFKERTRPGETSLDADLERRARRTLMGTTERDLIVSTLGAGAVSDYYLAHELDRPYPSIRHLVDEPGVRPFTRNYLTLVLKHVLLNEIEGHMYQQHRFEIERLGPSPRFFRRTIGVLAALRIL
;
A
#
# COMPACT_ATOMS: atom_id res chain seq x y z
N MET A 1 -59.22 -43.84 10.53
CA MET A 1 -59.70 -44.42 9.26
C MET A 1 -58.49 -44.65 8.36
N LYS A 2 -58.38 -45.80 7.66
CA LYS A 2 -57.35 -46.22 6.66
C LYS A 2 -55.88 -45.87 7.01
N SER A 3 -55.03 -46.77 7.54
CA SER A 3 -54.61 -48.11 7.03
C SER A 3 -53.99 -48.03 5.62
N SER A 4 -52.81 -48.58 5.31
CA SER A 4 -52.27 -49.88 5.77
C SER A 4 -50.73 -50.02 5.83
N ARG A 5 -50.28 -50.86 6.77
CA ARG A 5 -49.29 -51.97 6.67
C ARG A 5 -48.40 -52.01 5.40
N ALA A 6 -47.06 -52.03 5.50
CA ALA A 6 -46.16 -53.05 6.08
C ALA A 6 -46.04 -54.36 5.27
N TYR A 7 -44.83 -54.72 4.85
CA TYR A 7 -44.45 -56.09 4.48
C TYR A 7 -42.95 -56.36 4.71
N THR A 8 -42.64 -57.50 5.30
CA THR A 8 -41.28 -58.02 5.52
C THR A 8 -41.30 -59.52 5.21
N ARG A 9 -40.47 -60.00 4.28
CA ARG A 9 -40.05 -61.42 4.14
C ARG A 9 -38.66 -61.46 3.46
N THR A 10 -37.65 -62.17 3.98
CA THR A 10 -37.29 -63.60 3.74
C THR A 10 -37.09 -63.90 2.24
N SER A 11 -36.03 -64.56 1.72
CA SER A 11 -35.21 -65.70 2.22
C SER A 11 -33.90 -65.81 1.36
N THR A 12 -32.74 -66.41 1.77
CA THR A 12 -32.36 -67.87 1.64
C THR A 12 -32.22 -68.34 0.17
N VAL A 13 -31.12 -68.91 -0.39
CA VAL A 13 -29.85 -69.52 0.11
C VAL A 13 -28.73 -69.59 -0.99
N TRP A 14 -27.43 -69.43 -0.61
CA TRP A 14 -26.12 -69.95 -1.13
C TRP A 14 -25.90 -70.43 -2.59
N TYR A 15 -24.73 -70.08 -3.18
CA TYR A 15 -23.83 -71.08 -3.82
C TYR A 15 -22.34 -70.65 -3.87
N THR A 16 -21.48 -71.65 -3.92
CA THR A 16 -20.02 -71.80 -3.69
C THR A 16 -18.98 -70.88 -4.36
N ASP A 17 -17.87 -70.67 -3.63
CA ASP A 17 -16.47 -70.42 -4.07
C ASP A 17 -15.98 -71.52 -5.07
N PRO A 18 -14.88 -71.37 -5.87
CA PRO A 18 -13.52 -71.38 -5.28
C PRO A 18 -12.40 -70.56 -5.99
N ALA A 19 -11.56 -69.94 -5.16
CA ALA A 19 -10.08 -69.87 -5.25
C ALA A 19 -9.41 -69.11 -6.42
N MET A 20 -8.36 -68.29 -6.21
CA MET A 20 -7.10 -68.66 -5.55
C MET A 20 -6.28 -67.43 -5.08
N ASN A 21 -5.56 -67.59 -3.95
CA ASN A 21 -4.19 -67.09 -3.62
C ASN A 21 -3.79 -65.64 -4.00
N VAL A 22 -3.23 -64.78 -3.12
CA VAL A 22 -1.96 -64.91 -2.37
C VAL A 22 -1.93 -63.88 -1.20
N HIS A 23 -1.11 -64.12 -0.17
CA HIS A 23 -0.82 -63.20 0.94
C HIS A 23 -0.28 -61.80 0.52
N GLY A 24 -0.52 -60.78 1.36
CA GLY A 24 0.13 -59.46 1.26
C GLY A 24 1.62 -59.46 1.60
N PRO A 25 2.30 -58.29 1.55
CA PRO A 25 2.35 -57.50 2.80
C PRO A 25 2.44 -55.96 2.66
N GLN A 26 2.28 -55.31 3.82
CA GLN A 26 2.73 -53.96 4.22
C GLN A 26 2.05 -52.69 3.64
N PRO A 27 2.08 -51.57 4.39
CA PRO A 27 1.34 -50.34 4.05
C PRO A 27 2.17 -49.34 3.25
N ASP A 28 1.55 -48.76 2.22
CA ASP A 28 2.16 -47.71 1.41
C ASP A 28 2.25 -46.37 2.15
N THR A 29 3.46 -45.85 2.25
CA THR A 29 3.71 -44.41 2.50
C THR A 29 3.22 -43.58 1.32
N PRO A 30 2.38 -42.55 1.52
CA PRO A 30 1.99 -41.65 0.44
C PRO A 30 3.14 -40.71 0.07
N SER A 31 3.87 -41.06 -0.99
CA SER A 31 4.75 -40.12 -1.71
C SER A 31 3.90 -39.06 -2.42
N SER A 32 3.47 -38.02 -1.69
CA SER A 32 2.94 -36.81 -2.33
C SER A 32 4.11 -35.96 -2.81
N THR A 33 4.51 -36.16 -4.06
CA THR A 33 5.42 -35.28 -4.79
C THR A 33 4.91 -33.84 -4.69
N GLY A 34 5.55 -33.04 -3.83
CA GLY A 34 5.27 -31.61 -3.74
C GLY A 34 5.69 -30.96 -5.04
N ALA A 35 4.74 -30.78 -5.96
CA ALA A 35 4.92 -29.93 -7.12
C ALA A 35 5.26 -28.53 -6.60
N LEU A 36 6.51 -28.11 -6.77
CA LEU A 36 6.86 -26.70 -6.58
C LEU A 36 5.90 -25.88 -7.45
N GLU A 37 5.30 -24.84 -6.87
CA GLU A 37 4.69 -23.79 -7.69
C GLU A 37 5.72 -23.36 -8.75
N PRO A 38 5.32 -23.17 -10.02
CA PRO A 38 6.25 -22.81 -11.06
C PRO A 38 7.00 -21.55 -10.62
N ALA A 39 8.34 -21.62 -10.64
CA ALA A 39 9.21 -20.56 -10.16
C ALA A 39 8.71 -19.22 -10.71
N ALA A 40 8.20 -18.37 -9.81
CA ALA A 40 7.53 -17.15 -10.24
C ALA A 40 8.54 -16.33 -11.05
N ASP A 41 8.14 -15.93 -12.25
CA ASP A 41 8.98 -15.11 -13.13
C ASP A 41 9.27 -13.80 -12.38
N THR A 42 10.52 -13.63 -11.94
CA THR A 42 10.96 -12.56 -11.04
C THR A 42 12.11 -11.77 -11.64
N CYS A 43 12.23 -10.52 -11.22
CA CYS A 43 13.28 -9.62 -11.67
C CYS A 43 13.90 -8.86 -10.51
N ARG A 44 15.10 -8.32 -10.71
CA ARG A 44 15.66 -7.27 -9.85
C ARG A 44 15.13 -5.91 -10.30
N LEU A 45 14.75 -5.05 -9.37
CA LEU A 45 14.32 -3.68 -9.63
C LEU A 45 15.18 -2.69 -8.84
N PHE A 46 15.87 -1.78 -9.54
CA PHE A 46 16.60 -0.67 -8.93
C PHE A 46 15.68 0.55 -8.77
N ILE A 47 15.59 1.04 -7.54
CA ILE A 47 14.73 2.17 -7.15
C ILE A 47 15.55 3.31 -6.52
N TYR A 48 15.37 4.52 -7.04
CA TYR A 48 16.12 5.72 -6.60
C TYR A 48 15.24 6.94 -6.24
N GLY A 49 13.95 6.89 -6.59
CA GLY A 49 12.94 7.93 -6.35
C GLY A 49 11.92 7.56 -5.26
N SER A 50 10.63 7.84 -5.50
CA SER A 50 9.52 7.65 -4.55
C SER A 50 9.39 6.22 -4.03
N LEU A 51 9.63 5.21 -4.88
CA LEU A 51 9.57 3.79 -4.52
C LEU A 51 10.59 3.36 -3.44
N ARG A 52 11.56 4.22 -3.08
CA ARG A 52 12.43 4.04 -1.89
C ARG A 52 11.70 4.13 -0.55
N ASP A 53 10.42 4.46 -0.55
CA ASP A 53 9.55 4.34 0.61
C ASP A 53 8.75 3.02 0.53
N PRO A 54 8.94 2.06 1.46
CA PRO A 54 8.25 0.77 1.42
C PRO A 54 6.72 0.88 1.43
N SER A 55 6.17 1.94 2.02
CA SER A 55 4.72 2.20 2.04
C SER A 55 4.18 2.57 0.65
N ILE A 56 4.98 3.29 -0.14
CA ILE A 56 4.64 3.69 -1.51
C ILE A 56 4.71 2.47 -2.42
N LEU A 57 5.78 1.66 -2.36
CA LEU A 57 5.87 0.42 -3.14
C LEU A 57 4.68 -0.52 -2.85
N ARG A 58 4.34 -0.72 -1.57
CA ARG A 58 3.21 -1.56 -1.16
C ARG A 58 1.88 -1.01 -1.68
N SER A 59 1.69 0.30 -1.65
CA SER A 59 0.50 0.96 -2.21
C SER A 59 0.39 0.80 -3.73
N VAL A 60 1.51 0.68 -4.44
CA VAL A 60 1.57 0.59 -5.91
C VAL A 60 1.38 -0.84 -6.42
N CYS A 61 2.04 -1.84 -5.82
CA CYS A 61 2.06 -3.20 -6.37
C CYS A 61 1.75 -4.31 -5.36
N GLY A 62 1.45 -3.98 -4.10
CA GLY A 62 1.18 -4.92 -3.02
C GLY A 62 2.41 -5.49 -2.31
N PHE A 63 3.63 -5.15 -2.76
CA PHE A 63 4.90 -5.63 -2.17
C PHE A 63 5.61 -4.55 -1.37
N ALA A 64 6.17 -4.92 -0.22
CA ALA A 64 7.09 -4.09 0.56
C ALA A 64 8.53 -4.63 0.41
N PHE A 65 9.51 -3.96 1.02
CA PHE A 65 10.89 -4.45 1.07
C PHE A 65 11.54 -4.21 2.44
N THR A 66 12.63 -4.93 2.69
CA THR A 66 13.46 -4.82 3.90
C THR A 66 14.95 -4.92 3.57
N LEU A 67 15.77 -4.16 4.29
CA LEU A 67 17.24 -4.29 4.25
C LEU A 67 17.77 -5.45 5.10
N LYS A 68 16.94 -6.04 5.96
CA LYS A 68 17.30 -7.19 6.82
C LYS A 68 16.82 -8.48 6.14
N PRO A 69 17.71 -9.36 5.64
CA PRO A 69 17.30 -10.57 4.94
C PRO A 69 16.40 -11.49 5.76
N SER A 70 16.60 -11.57 7.07
CA SER A 70 15.78 -12.35 8.01
C SER A 70 14.33 -11.87 8.16
N HIS A 71 14.01 -10.67 7.66
CA HIS A 71 12.65 -10.12 7.67
C HIS A 71 11.96 -10.25 6.29
N ALA A 72 12.64 -10.80 5.27
CA ALA A 72 12.05 -11.02 3.96
C ALA A 72 11.15 -12.25 4.00
N ALA A 73 9.83 -12.04 3.90
CA ALA A 73 8.82 -13.08 3.97
C ALA A 73 7.52 -12.63 3.28
N GLY A 74 6.85 -13.56 2.59
CA GLY A 74 5.56 -13.31 1.93
C GLY A 74 5.62 -12.15 0.92
N THR A 75 4.96 -11.04 1.24
CA THR A 75 4.94 -9.82 0.41
C THR A 75 6.07 -8.84 0.70
N THR A 76 6.97 -9.14 1.64
CA THR A 76 8.14 -8.30 1.97
C THR A 76 9.40 -8.89 1.36
N LEU A 77 9.95 -8.21 0.35
CA LEU A 77 11.10 -8.65 -0.45
C LEU A 77 12.44 -8.21 0.17
N ARG A 78 13.54 -8.92 -0.14
CA ARG A 78 14.89 -8.44 0.18
C ARG A 78 15.20 -7.22 -0.69
N ALA A 79 15.77 -6.18 -0.07
CA ALA A 79 16.45 -5.10 -0.77
C ALA A 79 17.86 -4.89 -0.21
N GLU A 80 18.75 -4.37 -1.06
CA GLU A 80 20.10 -3.97 -0.67
C GLU A 80 20.51 -2.63 -1.28
N LEU A 81 21.52 -1.98 -0.69
CA LEU A 81 22.06 -0.71 -1.18
C LEU A 81 22.81 -0.94 -2.49
N ALA A 82 22.55 -0.06 -3.47
CA ALA A 82 23.17 -0.13 -4.77
C ALA A 82 23.46 1.26 -5.35
N LEU A 83 24.47 1.34 -6.20
CA LEU A 83 24.88 2.54 -6.94
C LEU A 83 24.67 2.34 -8.44
N LEU A 84 23.92 3.23 -9.07
CA LEU A 84 23.83 3.32 -10.53
C LEU A 84 24.89 4.33 -11.03
N PRO A 85 25.99 3.90 -11.66
CA PRO A 85 27.00 4.80 -12.22
C PRO A 85 26.55 5.41 -13.55
N GLY A 86 27.11 6.57 -13.93
CA GLY A 86 26.82 7.23 -15.21
C GLY A 86 25.55 8.08 -15.22
N TYR A 87 24.94 8.31 -14.05
CA TYR A 87 23.72 9.10 -13.90
C TYR A 87 23.79 10.02 -12.68
N ARG A 88 23.14 11.18 -12.78
CA ARG A 88 22.88 12.11 -11.68
C ARG A 88 21.38 12.22 -11.42
N ARG A 89 21.00 12.25 -10.15
CA ARG A 89 19.61 12.40 -9.72
C ARG A 89 19.25 13.89 -9.64
N VAL A 90 18.17 14.30 -10.31
CA VAL A 90 17.67 15.70 -10.32
C VAL A 90 16.18 15.76 -10.01
N SER A 91 15.69 16.87 -9.45
CA SER A 91 14.27 17.12 -9.19
C SER A 91 13.94 18.60 -9.43
N PRO A 92 13.46 18.98 -10.63
CA PRO A 92 13.11 20.37 -10.94
C PRO A 92 11.88 20.90 -10.19
N ASP A 93 11.02 20.00 -9.69
CA ASP A 93 9.74 20.31 -9.04
C ASP A 93 9.69 19.95 -7.55
N ASN A 94 10.78 19.39 -6.99
CA ASN A 94 10.87 18.79 -5.65
C ASN A 94 9.88 17.63 -5.37
N VAL A 95 9.16 17.15 -6.39
CA VAL A 95 8.19 16.05 -6.33
C VAL A 95 8.79 14.78 -6.92
N TYR A 96 9.45 14.90 -8.07
CA TYR A 96 9.97 13.77 -8.85
C TYR A 96 11.48 13.74 -8.91
N TRP A 97 12.04 12.55 -8.77
CA TRP A 97 13.46 12.30 -9.01
C TRP A 97 13.66 11.66 -10.36
N TYR A 98 14.43 12.32 -11.21
CA TYR A 98 14.79 11.86 -12.55
C TYR A 98 16.27 11.47 -12.56
N ALA A 99 16.58 10.29 -13.10
CA ALA A 99 17.93 9.94 -13.50
C ALA A 99 18.24 10.60 -14.85
N VAL A 100 19.28 11.44 -14.88
CA VAL A 100 19.80 12.07 -16.10
C VAL A 100 21.25 11.61 -16.28
N GLU A 101 21.65 11.31 -17.51
CA GLU A 101 23.00 10.89 -17.84
C GLU A 101 24.05 11.91 -17.36
N ASP A 102 25.07 11.40 -16.67
CA ASP A 102 26.21 12.15 -16.14
C ASP A 102 27.39 11.17 -16.00
N PRO A 103 28.40 11.19 -16.89
CA PRO A 103 29.49 10.22 -16.88
C PRO A 103 30.31 10.18 -15.58
N GLN A 104 30.28 11.23 -14.76
CA GLN A 104 30.93 11.28 -13.44
C GLN A 104 29.93 11.12 -12.29
N GLY A 105 28.63 11.15 -12.60
CA GLY A 105 27.54 10.97 -11.66
C GLY A 105 27.37 9.53 -11.18
N LYS A 106 26.79 9.42 -9.98
CA LYS A 106 26.25 8.17 -9.45
C LYS A 106 24.93 8.46 -8.73
N ILE A 107 23.98 7.54 -8.83
CA ILE A 107 22.71 7.58 -8.08
C ILE A 107 22.72 6.49 -7.02
N GLU A 108 22.51 6.89 -5.77
CA GLU A 108 22.30 5.97 -4.66
C GLU A 108 20.84 5.51 -4.62
N GLY A 109 20.63 4.21 -4.57
CA GLY A 109 19.30 3.59 -4.55
C GLY A 109 19.30 2.25 -3.84
N LEU A 110 18.25 1.47 -4.09
CA LEU A 110 18.11 0.11 -3.60
C LEU A 110 17.85 -0.83 -4.77
N VAL A 111 18.43 -2.02 -4.76
CA VAL A 111 17.95 -3.14 -5.58
C VAL A 111 16.98 -3.94 -4.74
N ILE A 112 15.75 -4.10 -5.22
CA ILE A 112 14.79 -5.09 -4.72
C ILE A 112 15.00 -6.38 -5.51
N HIS A 113 15.16 -7.49 -4.81
CA HIS A 113 15.32 -8.82 -5.38
C HIS A 113 13.96 -9.53 -5.47
N ASP A 114 13.89 -10.52 -6.36
CA ASP A 114 12.78 -11.47 -6.46
C ASP A 114 11.40 -10.79 -6.62
N LEU A 115 11.36 -9.63 -7.28
CA LEU A 115 10.13 -8.90 -7.56
C LEU A 115 9.34 -9.64 -8.66
N PRO A 116 8.11 -10.12 -8.40
CA PRO A 116 7.35 -10.85 -9.42
C PRO A 116 6.99 -9.95 -10.61
N VAL A 117 7.06 -10.48 -11.84
CA VAL A 117 6.74 -9.72 -13.08
C VAL A 117 5.31 -9.14 -13.06
N ARG A 118 4.37 -9.75 -12.32
CA ARG A 118 3.04 -9.17 -12.07
C ARG A 118 3.10 -7.82 -11.35
N ALA A 119 4.00 -7.66 -10.39
CA ALA A 119 4.20 -6.42 -9.64
C ALA A 119 4.87 -5.36 -10.52
N LEU A 120 5.83 -5.78 -11.35
CA LEU A 120 6.49 -4.90 -12.31
C LEU A 120 5.47 -4.24 -13.27
N LYS A 121 4.46 -4.99 -13.73
CA LYS A 121 3.34 -4.47 -14.56
C LYS A 121 2.39 -3.49 -13.85
N GLU A 122 2.37 -3.47 -12.52
CA GLU A 122 1.64 -2.44 -11.75
C GLU A 122 2.51 -1.18 -11.63
N ILE A 123 3.83 -1.35 -11.41
CA ILE A 123 4.79 -0.25 -11.37
C ILE A 123 4.89 0.44 -12.75
N ASP A 124 4.86 -0.30 -13.85
CA ASP A 124 4.76 0.26 -15.22
C ASP A 124 3.59 1.25 -15.36
N ARG A 125 2.43 0.93 -14.77
CA ARG A 125 1.24 1.80 -14.80
C ARG A 125 1.36 3.01 -13.89
N TYR A 126 2.11 2.90 -12.79
CA TYR A 126 2.36 3.97 -11.82
C TYR A 126 3.39 4.99 -12.32
N GLU A 127 4.53 4.53 -12.83
CA GLU A 127 5.56 5.40 -13.45
C GLU A 127 5.08 5.97 -14.79
N GLY A 128 4.23 5.21 -15.49
CA GLY A 128 3.48 5.66 -16.66
C GLY A 128 4.37 6.08 -17.83
N GLN A 129 4.05 7.21 -18.44
CA GLN A 129 4.68 7.73 -19.66
C GLN A 129 5.81 8.76 -19.41
N TYR A 130 6.35 8.83 -18.20
CA TYR A 130 7.42 9.78 -17.84
C TYR A 130 8.80 9.11 -17.79
N TYR A 131 8.82 7.80 -17.58
CA TYR A 131 10.02 6.98 -17.45
C TYR A 131 9.94 5.79 -18.41
N ASP A 132 11.07 5.45 -19.03
CA ASP A 132 11.24 4.17 -19.70
C ASP A 132 11.78 3.16 -18.69
N ARG A 133 11.21 1.95 -18.67
CA ARG A 133 11.86 0.82 -18.01
C ARG A 133 13.00 0.32 -18.89
N GLN A 134 14.22 0.36 -18.36
CA GLN A 134 15.44 -0.10 -19.01
C GLN A 134 16.18 -1.09 -18.09
N THR A 135 16.91 -2.03 -18.69
CA THR A 135 17.89 -2.83 -17.93
C THR A 135 19.12 -1.98 -17.70
N VAL A 136 19.57 -1.88 -16.45
CA VAL A 136 20.78 -1.17 -16.03
C VAL A 136 21.67 -2.07 -15.17
N THR A 137 22.98 -1.83 -15.24
CA THR A 137 23.95 -2.44 -14.33
C THR A 137 24.16 -1.53 -13.12
N VAL A 138 23.97 -2.06 -11.92
CA VAL A 138 24.16 -1.32 -10.66
C VAL A 138 25.13 -2.07 -9.76
N ASN A 139 25.97 -1.33 -9.05
CA ASN A 139 26.99 -1.88 -8.17
C ASN A 139 26.41 -2.05 -6.75
N THR A 140 26.35 -3.29 -6.29
CA THR A 140 25.99 -3.65 -4.89
C THR A 140 27.26 -3.96 -4.10
N ALA A 141 27.13 -4.35 -2.83
CA ALA A 141 28.28 -4.80 -2.02
C ALA A 141 28.93 -6.09 -2.58
N ASP A 142 28.13 -6.97 -3.20
CA ASP A 142 28.56 -8.25 -3.74
C ASP A 142 29.04 -8.17 -5.21
N GLY A 143 28.92 -6.99 -5.84
CA GLY A 143 29.40 -6.72 -7.20
C GLY A 143 28.36 -6.06 -8.12
N PRO A 144 28.63 -5.96 -9.43
CA PRO A 144 27.68 -5.46 -10.41
C PRO A 144 26.54 -6.46 -10.64
N VAL A 145 25.30 -5.99 -10.60
CA VAL A 145 24.09 -6.79 -10.92
C VAL A 145 23.24 -6.07 -11.96
N GLU A 146 22.59 -6.84 -12.83
CA GLU A 146 21.56 -6.31 -13.73
C GLU A 146 20.23 -6.16 -12.99
N ALA A 147 19.60 -5.00 -13.14
CA ALA A 147 18.27 -4.69 -12.61
C ALA A 147 17.46 -3.89 -13.63
N GLN A 148 16.14 -4.00 -13.58
CA GLN A 148 15.24 -3.06 -14.23
C GLN A 148 15.30 -1.72 -13.48
N ALA A 149 15.28 -0.59 -14.19
CA ALA A 149 15.14 0.75 -13.62
C ALA A 149 14.27 1.63 -14.51
N TYR A 150 13.57 2.58 -13.89
CA TYR A 150 12.75 3.57 -14.59
C TYR A 150 13.60 4.83 -14.81
N LEU A 151 14.02 5.10 -16.05
CA LEU A 151 14.90 6.21 -16.40
C LEU A 151 14.13 7.31 -17.15
N ALA A 152 14.50 8.57 -16.96
CA ALA A 152 13.74 9.70 -17.48
C ALA A 152 13.98 9.91 -18.99
N GLN A 153 12.92 9.97 -19.79
CA GLN A 153 13.05 10.31 -21.21
C GLN A 153 13.44 11.78 -21.40
N ALA A 154 14.70 12.07 -21.73
CA ALA A 154 15.21 13.43 -21.96
C ALA A 154 14.39 14.25 -22.99
N LYS A 155 13.82 13.58 -24.00
CA LYS A 155 12.95 14.20 -25.03
C LYS A 155 11.57 14.59 -24.48
N VAL A 156 11.03 13.81 -23.55
CA VAL A 156 9.79 14.11 -22.83
C VAL A 156 10.04 15.21 -21.80
N MET A 157 11.15 15.15 -21.05
CA MET A 157 11.56 16.19 -20.10
C MET A 157 11.58 17.59 -20.74
N ARG A 158 12.29 17.76 -21.87
CA ARG A 158 12.36 19.05 -22.58
C ARG A 158 11.00 19.54 -23.11
N ARG A 159 10.07 18.64 -23.42
CA ARG A 159 8.73 18.98 -23.91
C ARG A 159 7.74 19.23 -22.78
N ARG A 160 7.97 18.67 -21.58
CA ARG A 160 7.05 18.66 -20.42
C ARG A 160 7.33 19.69 -19.34
N PHE A 161 8.55 20.21 -19.22
CA PHE A 161 8.78 21.35 -18.33
C PHE A 161 8.24 22.68 -18.91
N GLY A 162 7.55 22.62 -20.06
CA GLY A 162 6.44 23.50 -20.40
C GLY A 162 5.08 22.85 -20.07
N ASP A 163 4.29 23.54 -19.24
CA ASP A 163 2.90 23.31 -18.80
C ASP A 163 2.38 21.87 -18.52
N ARG A 164 2.50 21.51 -17.23
CA ARG A 164 1.53 20.78 -16.36
C ARG A 164 1.20 19.31 -16.62
N PHE A 165 1.23 18.51 -15.56
CA PHE A 165 1.01 17.06 -15.63
C PHE A 165 0.12 16.42 -14.56
N HIS A 166 -0.53 15.31 -14.97
CA HIS A 166 -1.36 14.43 -14.14
C HIS A 166 -0.48 13.44 -13.36
N VAL A 167 -0.58 13.52 -12.03
CA VAL A 167 0.37 12.94 -11.05
C VAL A 167 -0.38 12.54 -9.75
N ASN A 168 -1.60 12.02 -9.88
CA ASN A 168 -2.57 12.10 -8.78
C ASN A 168 -2.17 11.31 -7.50
N LEU A 169 -1.57 10.12 -7.64
CA LEU A 169 -1.15 9.31 -6.48
C LEU A 169 0.16 9.80 -5.84
N ILE A 170 1.14 10.23 -6.64
CA ILE A 170 2.45 10.66 -6.14
C ILE A 170 2.32 12.00 -5.42
N HIS A 171 1.55 12.94 -5.98
CA HIS A 171 1.20 14.19 -5.28
C HIS A 171 0.47 13.92 -3.97
N GLU A 172 -0.51 13.00 -3.95
CA GLU A 172 -1.22 12.63 -2.73
C GLU A 172 -0.25 12.11 -1.65
N LEU A 173 0.60 11.13 -1.98
CA LEU A 173 1.52 10.51 -1.01
C LEU A 173 2.60 11.48 -0.52
N TRP A 174 3.16 12.31 -1.40
CA TRP A 174 4.16 13.31 -1.03
C TRP A 174 3.56 14.44 -0.19
N LEU A 175 2.35 14.90 -0.51
CA LEU A 175 1.64 15.91 0.28
C LEU A 175 1.29 15.37 1.68
N ARG A 176 0.80 14.12 1.79
CA ARG A 176 0.57 13.46 3.09
C ARG A 176 1.84 13.40 3.94
N LYS A 177 3.00 13.13 3.32
CA LYS A 177 4.30 13.11 4.01
C LYS A 177 4.74 14.49 4.49
N ARG A 178 4.43 15.56 3.75
CA ARG A 178 4.65 16.96 4.19
C ARG A 178 3.70 17.37 5.32
N ILE A 179 2.44 16.96 5.26
CA ILE A 179 1.46 17.18 6.35
C ILE A 179 1.92 16.46 7.64
N GLU A 180 2.44 15.23 7.52
CA GLU A 180 2.99 14.48 8.64
C GLU A 180 4.25 15.15 9.24
N ALA A 181 5.18 15.62 8.39
CA ALA A 181 6.34 16.38 8.82
C ALA A 181 5.94 17.67 9.57
N PHE A 182 4.97 18.43 9.05
CA PHE A 182 4.43 19.62 9.71
C PHE A 182 3.93 19.32 11.13
N PHE A 183 3.11 18.27 11.32
CA PHE A 183 2.64 17.92 12.66
C PHE A 183 3.77 17.46 13.59
N LYS A 184 4.80 16.78 13.06
CA LYS A 184 5.98 16.36 13.82
C LYS A 184 6.84 17.54 14.29
N GLU A 185 6.94 18.59 13.48
CA GLU A 185 7.69 19.82 13.79
C GLU A 185 6.91 20.77 14.71
N ARG A 186 5.59 20.88 14.55
CA ARG A 186 4.75 21.80 15.34
C ARG A 186 4.16 21.20 16.61
N THR A 187 4.15 19.86 16.75
CA THR A 187 3.59 19.16 17.92
C THR A 187 4.68 18.40 18.66
N ARG A 188 5.10 18.95 19.81
CA ARG A 188 6.18 18.45 20.67
C ARG A 188 7.46 18.12 19.86
N PRO A 189 8.12 19.12 19.26
CA PRO A 189 9.29 18.89 18.40
C PRO A 189 10.37 18.09 19.14
N GLY A 190 10.94 17.09 18.46
CA GLY A 190 11.99 16.22 19.00
C GLY A 190 11.51 15.11 19.95
N GLU A 191 10.30 15.18 20.49
CA GLU A 191 9.77 14.16 21.42
C GLU A 191 9.32 12.88 20.67
N THR A 192 9.72 11.72 21.16
CA THR A 192 9.37 10.39 20.59
C THR A 192 8.52 9.54 21.53
N SER A 193 7.86 10.19 22.50
CA SER A 193 6.95 9.53 23.44
C SER A 193 5.66 9.07 22.74
N LEU A 194 5.00 8.06 23.32
CA LEU A 194 3.67 7.64 22.87
C LEU A 194 2.66 8.80 22.93
N ASP A 195 2.75 9.65 23.94
CA ASP A 195 1.86 10.81 24.12
C ASP A 195 2.06 11.86 23.02
N ALA A 196 3.30 12.11 22.59
CA ALA A 196 3.59 13.00 21.47
C ALA A 196 2.98 12.47 20.16
N ASP A 197 3.08 11.17 19.91
CA ASP A 197 2.50 10.53 18.72
C ASP A 197 0.96 10.42 18.78
N LEU A 198 0.38 10.33 19.98
CA LEU A 198 -1.07 10.46 20.17
C LEU A 198 -1.54 11.90 19.92
N GLU A 199 -0.82 12.91 20.43
CA GLU A 199 -1.18 14.32 20.22
C GLU A 199 -1.05 14.74 18.73
N ARG A 200 0.01 14.30 18.05
CA ARG A 200 0.20 14.50 16.59
C ARG A 200 -0.97 13.91 15.79
N ARG A 201 -1.34 12.66 16.10
CA ARG A 201 -2.49 11.99 15.45
C ARG A 201 -3.79 12.72 15.74
N ALA A 202 -4.08 13.07 17.00
CA ALA A 202 -5.30 13.80 17.36
C ALA A 202 -5.42 15.15 16.63
N ARG A 203 -4.34 15.94 16.56
CA ARG A 203 -4.31 17.21 15.81
C ARG A 203 -4.54 17.00 14.31
N ARG A 204 -3.92 15.98 13.71
CA ARG A 204 -4.15 15.60 12.30
C ARG A 204 -5.60 15.17 12.05
N THR A 205 -6.19 14.36 12.92
CA THR A 205 -7.59 13.93 12.84
C THR A 205 -8.54 15.13 12.88
N LEU A 206 -8.30 16.10 13.76
CA LEU A 206 -9.09 17.36 13.84
C LEU A 206 -8.97 18.21 12.55
N MET A 207 -7.86 18.09 11.82
CA MET A 207 -7.62 18.73 10.52
C MET A 207 -7.93 17.82 9.31
N GLY A 208 -8.61 16.68 9.52
CA GLY A 208 -8.84 15.69 8.46
C GLY A 208 -9.62 16.19 7.25
N THR A 209 -10.49 17.19 7.43
CA THR A 209 -11.18 17.88 6.31
C THR A 209 -10.19 18.76 5.53
N THR A 210 -9.38 19.56 6.23
CA THR A 210 -8.34 20.41 5.62
C THR A 210 -7.32 19.57 4.85
N GLU A 211 -6.83 18.46 5.42
CA GLU A 211 -5.95 17.51 4.70
C GLU A 211 -6.62 16.97 3.43
N ARG A 212 -7.90 16.61 3.50
CA ARG A 212 -8.65 16.13 2.33
C ARG A 212 -8.75 17.20 1.25
N ASP A 213 -9.07 18.44 1.61
CA ASP A 213 -9.28 19.54 0.65
C ASP A 213 -7.95 20.01 0.05
N LEU A 214 -6.86 20.01 0.83
CA LEU A 214 -5.49 20.17 0.34
C LEU A 214 -5.13 19.10 -0.69
N ILE A 215 -5.43 17.82 -0.41
CA ILE A 215 -5.21 16.74 -1.37
C ILE A 215 -6.02 16.95 -2.64
N VAL A 216 -7.33 17.18 -2.52
CA VAL A 216 -8.24 17.33 -3.68
C VAL A 216 -7.89 18.53 -4.55
N SER A 217 -7.53 19.67 -3.96
CA SER A 217 -7.10 20.86 -4.71
C SER A 217 -5.78 20.65 -5.47
N THR A 218 -4.82 19.93 -4.86
CA THR A 218 -3.55 19.57 -5.51
C THR A 218 -3.74 18.73 -6.77
N LEU A 219 -4.81 17.92 -6.86
CA LEU A 219 -5.13 17.12 -8.05
C LEU A 219 -5.53 17.95 -9.28
N GLY A 220 -5.94 19.21 -9.08
CA GLY A 220 -6.37 20.11 -10.17
C GLY A 220 -5.48 21.34 -10.38
N ALA A 221 -4.82 21.84 -9.34
CA ALA A 221 -4.11 23.13 -9.38
C ALA A 221 -2.59 23.06 -9.59
N GLY A 222 -1.95 21.90 -9.34
CA GLY A 222 -0.49 21.74 -9.39
C GLY A 222 0.15 21.69 -8.01
N ALA A 223 1.46 21.94 -7.92
CA ALA A 223 2.23 21.78 -6.69
C ALA A 223 1.88 22.85 -5.63
N VAL A 224 1.67 22.41 -4.38
CA VAL A 224 1.36 23.27 -3.24
C VAL A 224 2.63 23.73 -2.53
N SER A 225 2.81 25.05 -2.36
CA SER A 225 3.96 25.64 -1.65
C SER A 225 3.94 25.35 -0.14
N ASP A 226 5.12 25.30 0.50
CA ASP A 226 5.21 25.08 1.96
C ASP A 226 4.54 26.18 2.77
N TYR A 227 4.57 27.42 2.28
CA TYR A 227 3.87 28.54 2.93
C TYR A 227 2.35 28.34 2.95
N TYR A 228 1.75 27.97 1.81
CA TYR A 228 0.31 27.71 1.75
C TYR A 228 -0.08 26.50 2.60
N LEU A 229 0.73 25.42 2.53
CA LEU A 229 0.52 24.23 3.36
C LEU A 229 0.54 24.56 4.85
N ALA A 230 1.54 25.32 5.32
CA ALA A 230 1.63 25.75 6.71
C ALA A 230 0.46 26.65 7.10
N HIS A 231 0.06 27.60 6.25
CA HIS A 231 -1.07 28.49 6.50
C HIS A 231 -2.39 27.74 6.69
N GLU A 232 -2.67 26.73 5.85
CA GLU A 232 -3.88 25.91 5.96
C GLU A 232 -3.87 25.01 7.20
N LEU A 233 -2.71 24.47 7.58
CA LEU A 233 -2.58 23.57 8.74
C LEU A 233 -2.43 24.31 10.09
N ASP A 234 -1.99 25.58 10.10
CA ASP A 234 -1.96 26.46 11.28
C ASP A 234 -3.33 27.08 11.63
N ARG A 235 -4.40 26.74 10.89
CA ARG A 235 -5.77 27.20 11.18
C ARG A 235 -6.24 26.77 12.59
N PRO A 236 -7.24 27.46 13.18
CA PRO A 236 -7.82 27.03 14.46
C PRO A 236 -8.48 25.66 14.36
N TYR A 237 -8.20 24.78 15.33
CA TYR A 237 -8.85 23.46 15.43
C TYR A 237 -10.35 23.61 15.75
N PRO A 238 -11.23 22.75 15.21
CA PRO A 238 -12.64 22.69 15.59
C PRO A 238 -12.82 22.52 17.10
N SER A 239 -13.73 23.30 17.70
CA SER A 239 -13.94 23.32 19.16
C SER A 239 -15.37 22.98 19.55
N ILE A 240 -15.50 22.10 20.54
CA ILE A 240 -16.78 21.69 21.15
C ILE A 240 -17.25 22.60 22.29
N ARG A 241 -16.58 23.73 22.56
CA ARG A 241 -16.91 24.64 23.68
C ARG A 241 -18.38 25.08 23.68
N HIS A 242 -18.94 25.36 22.51
CA HIS A 242 -20.36 25.67 22.33
C HIS A 242 -21.32 24.63 22.96
N LEU A 243 -20.96 23.33 22.98
CA LEU A 243 -21.75 22.26 23.62
C LEU A 243 -21.70 22.25 25.16
N VAL A 244 -20.81 23.05 25.74
CA VAL A 244 -20.65 23.26 27.19
C VAL A 244 -21.28 24.59 27.59
N ASP A 245 -21.04 25.62 26.77
CA ASP A 245 -21.41 27.00 27.04
C ASP A 245 -22.90 27.30 26.75
N GLU A 246 -23.54 26.56 25.83
CA GLU A 246 -24.96 26.74 25.49
C GLU A 246 -25.91 25.87 26.34
N PRO A 247 -26.76 26.46 27.21
CA PRO A 247 -27.60 25.68 28.14
C PRO A 247 -28.60 24.74 27.45
N GLY A 248 -29.10 25.12 26.26
CA GLY A 248 -30.05 24.32 25.49
C GLY A 248 -29.43 23.08 24.82
N VAL A 249 -28.11 23.07 24.61
CA VAL A 249 -27.40 21.97 23.93
C VAL A 249 -26.82 20.97 24.93
N ARG A 250 -26.52 21.42 26.17
CA ARG A 250 -25.93 20.64 27.25
C ARG A 250 -26.56 19.26 27.52
N PRO A 251 -27.89 19.03 27.39
CA PRO A 251 -28.48 17.69 27.54
C PRO A 251 -28.02 16.68 26.47
N PHE A 252 -27.67 17.16 25.27
CA PHE A 252 -27.29 16.33 24.13
C PHE A 252 -25.79 16.02 24.07
N THR A 253 -24.97 16.76 24.82
CA THR A 253 -23.49 16.69 24.76
C THR A 253 -22.94 15.27 24.90
N ARG A 254 -23.50 14.44 25.80
CA ARG A 254 -23.09 13.03 25.95
C ARG A 254 -23.34 12.21 24.68
N ASN A 255 -24.50 12.37 24.05
CA ASN A 255 -24.88 11.62 22.86
C ASN A 255 -24.07 12.09 21.65
N TYR A 256 -23.87 13.40 21.52
CA TYR A 256 -23.01 13.99 20.49
C TYR A 256 -21.56 13.50 20.60
N LEU A 257 -20.95 13.57 21.78
CA LEU A 257 -19.59 13.06 22.01
C LEU A 257 -19.49 11.56 21.69
N THR A 258 -20.50 10.77 22.07
CA THR A 258 -20.54 9.33 21.73
C THR A 258 -20.59 9.09 20.22
N LEU A 259 -21.34 9.90 19.47
CA LEU A 259 -21.40 9.83 18.01
C LEU A 259 -20.07 10.22 17.37
N VAL A 260 -19.46 11.34 17.79
CA VAL A 260 -18.18 11.81 17.26
C VAL A 260 -17.06 10.81 17.52
N LEU A 261 -16.94 10.27 18.74
CA LEU A 261 -15.93 9.27 19.07
C LEU A 261 -16.08 7.99 18.22
N LYS A 262 -17.31 7.50 18.02
CA LYS A 262 -17.58 6.36 17.13
C LYS A 262 -17.18 6.66 15.68
N HIS A 263 -17.44 7.88 15.20
CA HIS A 263 -17.09 8.28 13.84
C HIS A 263 -15.58 8.43 13.64
N VAL A 264 -14.85 8.98 14.64
CA VAL A 264 -13.38 9.03 14.64
C VAL A 264 -12.78 7.62 14.60
N LEU A 265 -13.21 6.72 15.48
CA LEU A 265 -12.72 5.34 15.50
C LEU A 265 -12.97 4.61 14.16
N LEU A 266 -14.15 4.78 13.57
CA LEU A 266 -14.46 4.23 12.25
C LEU A 266 -13.53 4.77 11.15
N ASN A 267 -13.25 6.07 11.16
CA ASN A 267 -12.38 6.72 10.17
C ASN A 267 -10.90 6.32 10.33
N GLU A 268 -10.42 6.10 11.56
CA GLU A 268 -9.06 5.60 11.82
C GLU A 268 -8.91 4.15 11.34
N ILE A 269 -9.88 3.28 11.66
CA ILE A 269 -9.89 1.87 11.22
C ILE A 269 -9.93 1.79 9.69
N GLU A 270 -10.83 2.53 9.04
CA GLU A 270 -10.92 2.55 7.57
C GLU A 270 -9.68 3.17 6.91
N GLY A 271 -9.14 4.26 7.48
CA GLY A 271 -7.93 4.90 6.99
C GLY A 271 -6.71 3.96 7.06
N HIS A 272 -6.57 3.21 8.15
CA HIS A 272 -5.52 2.20 8.30
C HIS A 272 -5.68 1.06 7.29
N MET A 273 -6.90 0.53 7.11
CA MET A 273 -7.17 -0.50 6.10
C MET A 273 -6.88 0.01 4.68
N TYR A 274 -7.30 1.24 4.36
CA TYR A 274 -7.03 1.86 3.06
C TYR A 274 -5.52 2.07 2.83
N GLN A 275 -4.74 2.46 3.83
CA GLN A 275 -3.29 2.60 3.68
C GLN A 275 -2.57 1.26 3.51
N GLN A 276 -3.00 0.21 4.21
CA GLN A 276 -2.35 -1.11 4.16
C GLN A 276 -2.73 -1.95 2.93
N HIS A 277 -3.94 -1.76 2.42
CA HIS A 277 -4.54 -2.55 1.34
C HIS A 277 -5.06 -1.69 0.17
N ARG A 278 -4.44 -0.53 -0.06
CA ARG A 278 -4.85 0.41 -1.11
C ARG A 278 -4.94 -0.26 -2.47
N PHE A 279 -3.92 -1.05 -2.79
CA PHE A 279 -3.78 -1.77 -4.04
C PHE A 279 -4.94 -2.72 -4.28
N GLU A 280 -5.32 -3.51 -3.28
CA GLU A 280 -6.43 -4.45 -3.33
C GLU A 280 -7.78 -3.71 -3.41
N ILE A 281 -7.97 -2.67 -2.59
CA ILE A 281 -9.21 -1.88 -2.52
C ILE A 281 -9.48 -1.11 -3.83
N GLU A 282 -8.47 -0.50 -4.45
CA GLU A 282 -8.63 0.22 -5.72
C GLU A 282 -8.93 -0.75 -6.89
N ARG A 283 -8.38 -1.98 -6.85
CA ARG A 283 -8.67 -3.03 -7.85
C ARG A 283 -10.06 -3.64 -7.76
N LEU A 284 -10.77 -3.48 -6.63
CA LEU A 284 -12.20 -3.80 -6.53
C LEU A 284 -13.09 -2.82 -7.31
N GLY A 285 -12.51 -1.80 -7.94
CA GLY A 285 -13.19 -0.91 -8.88
C GLY A 285 -14.38 -0.16 -8.26
N PRO A 286 -14.21 0.55 -7.13
CA PRO A 286 -15.29 1.36 -6.58
C PRO A 286 -15.81 2.31 -7.66
N SER A 287 -17.09 2.14 -8.05
CA SER A 287 -17.76 3.11 -8.91
C SER A 287 -17.61 4.50 -8.28
N PRO A 288 -17.36 5.57 -9.05
CA PRO A 288 -17.31 6.93 -8.51
C PRO A 288 -18.63 7.38 -7.85
N ARG A 289 -19.71 6.59 -7.98
CA ARG A 289 -20.99 6.74 -7.26
C ARG A 289 -21.02 6.12 -5.85
N PHE A 290 -20.15 5.15 -5.55
CA PHE A 290 -20.03 4.61 -4.20
C PHE A 290 -19.14 5.53 -3.35
N PHE A 291 -19.46 5.64 -2.06
CA PHE A 291 -18.60 6.35 -1.12
C PHE A 291 -17.21 5.67 -1.14
N ARG A 292 -16.15 6.42 -1.42
CA ARG A 292 -14.77 5.88 -1.56
C ARG A 292 -14.31 5.06 -0.35
N ARG A 293 -14.89 5.33 0.83
CA ARG A 293 -14.64 4.60 2.09
C ARG A 293 -15.50 3.35 2.29
N THR A 294 -16.59 3.13 1.54
CA THR A 294 -17.52 2.01 1.77
C THR A 294 -16.85 0.65 1.64
N ILE A 295 -15.99 0.47 0.62
CA ILE A 295 -15.23 -0.79 0.46
C ILE A 295 -14.22 -0.97 1.61
N GLY A 296 -13.54 0.10 2.03
CA GLY A 296 -12.61 0.07 3.18
C GLY A 296 -13.32 -0.28 4.50
N VAL A 297 -14.50 0.29 4.76
CA VAL A 297 -15.35 -0.06 5.91
C VAL A 297 -15.80 -1.51 5.84
N LEU A 298 -16.27 -2.00 4.69
CA LEU A 298 -16.72 -3.39 4.53
C LEU A 298 -15.56 -4.39 4.69
N ALA A 299 -14.36 -4.04 4.21
CA ALA A 299 -13.15 -4.83 4.42
C ALA A 299 -12.78 -4.87 5.91
N ALA A 300 -12.78 -3.72 6.59
CA ALA A 300 -12.54 -3.64 8.03
C ALA A 300 -13.53 -4.49 8.85
N LEU A 301 -14.82 -4.40 8.54
CA LEU A 301 -15.88 -5.15 9.23
C LEU A 301 -15.85 -6.66 8.99
N ARG A 302 -15.10 -7.15 8.00
CA ARG A 302 -14.90 -8.59 7.73
C ARG A 302 -13.64 -9.15 8.41
N ILE A 303 -12.79 -8.28 8.94
CA ILE A 303 -11.55 -8.63 9.66
C ILE A 303 -11.78 -8.63 11.19
N LEU A 304 -12.85 -7.97 11.65
CA LEU A 304 -13.36 -8.00 13.03
C LEU A 304 -14.32 -9.18 13.26
#